data_AF-A0A2T4DFE6-F1
#
_entry.id   AF-A0A2T4DFE6-F1
#
_cell.length_a   1.000
_cell.length_b   1.000
_cell.length_c   1.000
_cell.angle_alpha   90.00
_cell.angle_beta   90.00
_cell.angle_gamma   90.00
#
_symmetry.space_group_name_H-M   'P 1'
#
loop_
_entity.id
_entity.type
_entity.pdbx_description
1 polymer ?
#
loop_
_entity_poly.entity_id
_entity_poly.type
_entity_poly.pdbx_seq_one_letter_code
_entity_poly.pdbx_strand_id
1 'polypeptide(L)'
;ELSFSAKRKLVEASKKFMIFYSNLTPIIYTSVKESGVQLTIRYLSLPKQRRRTEHIIWEEILERFNQEEDISLAYPTQRIYFDGK
;
A
#
# COMPACT_ATOMS: atom_id res chain seq x y z
N GLU A 1 -12.55 -11.82 -4.19
CA GLU A 1 -13.14 -11.85 -5.55
C GLU A 1 -12.64 -10.78 -6.54
N LEU A 2 -12.29 -9.55 -6.11
CA LEU A 2 -11.88 -8.45 -7.03
C LEU A 2 -10.65 -8.74 -7.91
N SER A 3 -9.64 -9.42 -7.36
CA SER A 3 -8.41 -9.75 -8.11
C SER A 3 -8.68 -10.69 -9.30
N PHE A 4 -9.64 -11.61 -9.17
CA PHE A 4 -9.94 -12.58 -10.22
C PHE A 4 -10.62 -11.95 -11.44
N SER A 5 -11.58 -11.04 -11.21
CA SER A 5 -12.25 -10.28 -12.28
C SER A 5 -11.28 -9.32 -12.99
N ALA A 6 -10.41 -8.65 -12.23
CA ALA A 6 -9.37 -7.79 -12.80
C ALA A 6 -8.36 -8.59 -13.65
N LYS A 7 -7.91 -9.75 -13.14
CA LYS A 7 -7.02 -10.67 -13.87
C LYS A 7 -7.64 -11.16 -15.18
N ARG A 8 -8.92 -11.53 -15.19
CA ARG A 8 -9.63 -11.96 -16.42
C ARG A 8 -9.69 -10.86 -17.48
N LYS A 9 -10.07 -9.63 -17.08
CA LYS A 9 -10.10 -8.49 -18.01
C LYS A 9 -8.72 -8.15 -18.56
N LEU A 10 -7.67 -8.38 -17.77
CA LEU A 10 -6.30 -8.21 -18.21
C LEU A 10 -5.88 -9.25 -19.25
N VAL A 11 -6.29 -10.50 -19.11
CA VAL A 11 -6.04 -11.56 -20.11
C VAL A 11 -6.77 -11.30 -21.42
N GLU A 12 -7.98 -10.74 -21.39
CA GLU A 12 -8.67 -10.31 -22.62
C GLU A 12 -7.99 -9.09 -23.26
N ALA A 13 -7.59 -8.11 -22.46
CA ALA A 13 -6.89 -6.92 -22.95
C ALA A 13 -5.50 -7.26 -23.47
N SER A 14 -4.77 -8.20 -22.86
CA SER A 14 -3.43 -8.61 -23.31
C SER A 14 -3.46 -9.24 -24.70
N LYS A 15 -4.52 -9.98 -25.03
CA LYS A 15 -4.74 -10.54 -26.37
C LYS A 15 -4.93 -9.46 -27.45
N LYS A 16 -5.50 -8.31 -27.08
CA LYS A 16 -5.84 -7.22 -28.01
C LYS A 16 -4.79 -6.09 -28.05
N PHE A 17 -4.06 -5.88 -26.95
CA PHE A 17 -3.17 -4.74 -26.75
C PHE A 17 -1.71 -5.12 -26.41
N MET A 18 -1.35 -6.41 -26.46
CA MET A 18 0.01 -6.92 -26.09
C MET A 18 0.50 -6.47 -24.70
N ILE A 19 -0.41 -6.24 -23.76
CA ILE A 19 -0.08 -5.84 -22.39
C ILE A 19 0.14 -7.10 -21.55
N PHE A 20 1.40 -7.54 -21.42
CA PHE A 20 1.76 -8.71 -20.62
C PHE A 20 2.23 -8.27 -19.22
N TYR A 21 1.36 -8.38 -18.21
CA TYR A 21 1.79 -8.27 -16.82
C TYR A 21 2.15 -9.66 -16.28
N SER A 22 3.43 -9.88 -15.99
CA SER A 22 3.95 -11.16 -15.50
C SER A 22 3.58 -11.46 -14.04
N ASN A 23 3.54 -10.44 -13.16
CA ASN A 23 3.27 -10.61 -11.73
C ASN A 23 2.03 -9.81 -11.28
N LEU A 24 0.91 -10.52 -11.06
CA LEU A 24 -0.37 -9.95 -10.62
C LEU A 24 -0.62 -10.14 -9.11
N THR A 25 0.35 -10.71 -8.40
CA THR A 25 0.29 -10.93 -6.95
C THR A 25 0.49 -9.60 -6.22
N PRO A 26 -0.36 -9.28 -5.23
CA PRO A 26 -0.10 -8.16 -4.34
C PRO A 26 1.26 -8.33 -3.63
N ILE A 27 1.99 -7.23 -3.45
CA ILE A 27 3.29 -7.22 -2.78
C ILE A 27 3.45 -5.94 -1.95
N ILE A 28 4.14 -6.05 -0.82
CA ILE A 28 4.52 -4.93 0.04
C ILE A 28 6.01 -4.69 -0.12
N TYR A 29 6.39 -3.48 -0.53
CA TYR A 29 7.77 -3.02 -0.50
C TYR A 29 8.04 -2.32 0.82
N THR A 30 9.19 -2.58 1.42
CA THR A 30 9.60 -2.00 2.70
C THR A 30 10.85 -1.16 2.47
N SER A 31 10.86 0.06 3.01
CA SER A 31 12.04 0.94 2.94
C SER A 31 12.17 1.76 4.23
N VAL A 32 13.39 2.12 4.60
CA VAL A 32 13.64 2.98 5.77
C VAL A 32 13.62 4.45 5.31
N LYS A 33 12.93 5.30 6.08
CA LYS A 33 12.87 6.76 5.93
C LYS A 33 13.35 7.42 7.22
N GLU A 34 13.55 8.74 7.16
CA GLU A 34 14.06 9.55 8.28
C GLU A 34 13.28 9.34 9.59
N SER A 35 11.95 9.20 9.49
CA SER A 35 11.06 9.11 10.64
C SER A 35 10.57 7.71 10.97
N GLY A 36 10.90 6.70 10.16
CA GLY A 36 10.43 5.33 10.38
C GLY A 36 10.47 4.43 9.16
N VAL A 37 9.73 3.32 9.22
CA VAL A 37 9.65 2.33 8.13
C VAL A 37 8.46 2.67 7.22
N GLN A 38 8.73 2.85 5.92
CA GLN A 38 7.71 3.05 4.90
C GLN A 38 7.36 1.71 4.24
N LEU A 39 6.07 1.34 4.34
CA LEU A 39 5.47 0.23 3.62
C LEU A 39 4.74 0.75 2.38
N THR A 40 4.95 0.13 1.22
CA THR A 40 4.31 0.51 -0.04
C THR A 40 3.61 -0.70 -0.65
N ILE A 41 2.28 -0.62 -0.72
CA ILE A 41 1.43 -1.71 -1.20
C ILE A 41 1.23 -1.57 -2.70
N ARG A 42 1.57 -2.62 -3.45
CA ARG A 42 1.26 -2.76 -4.87
C ARG A 42 0.24 -3.87 -5.04
N TYR A 43 -0.91 -3.56 -5.61
CA TYR A 43 -1.98 -4.53 -5.89
C TYR A 43 -2.70 -4.20 -7.19
N LEU A 44 -3.44 -5.17 -7.72
CA LEU A 44 -4.25 -5.00 -8.92
C LEU A 44 -5.69 -4.62 -8.55
N SER A 45 -6.20 -3.55 -9.17
CA SER A 45 -7.60 -3.14 -9.02
C SER A 45 -8.23 -2.83 -10.37
N LEU A 46 -9.56 -2.92 -10.46
CA LEU A 46 -10.29 -2.36 -11.60
C LEU A 46 -10.18 -0.82 -11.58
N PRO A 47 -10.00 -0.14 -12.73
CA PRO A 47 -9.79 1.31 -12.77
C PRO A 47 -10.89 2.12 -12.05
N LYS A 48 -12.15 1.72 -12.25
CA LYS A 48 -13.32 2.37 -11.63
C LYS A 48 -13.40 2.18 -10.11
N GLN A 49 -12.68 1.21 -9.55
CA GLN A 49 -12.73 0.85 -8.14
C GLN A 49 -11.47 1.25 -7.37
N ARG A 50 -10.45 1.83 -8.03
CA ARG A 50 -9.15 2.17 -7.43
C ARG A 50 -9.31 2.90 -6.09
N ARG A 51 -10.03 4.03 -6.07
CA ARG A 51 -10.27 4.83 -4.86
C ARG A 51 -11.01 4.07 -3.77
N ARG A 52 -12.03 3.30 -4.14
CA ARG A 52 -12.81 2.50 -3.17
C ARG A 52 -11.93 1.42 -2.53
N THR A 53 -11.14 0.71 -3.32
CA THR A 53 -10.25 -0.33 -2.81
C THR A 53 -9.14 0.24 -1.95
N GLU A 54 -8.58 1.39 -2.33
CA GLU A 54 -7.55 2.09 -1.56
C GLU A 54 -8.08 2.53 -0.20
N HIS A 55 -9.29 3.11 -0.17
CA HIS A 55 -9.95 3.51 1.07
C HIS A 55 -10.20 2.30 1.99
N ILE A 56 -10.75 1.20 1.48
CA ILE A 56 -11.00 -0.01 2.29
C ILE A 56 -9.70 -0.56 2.89
N ILE A 57 -8.63 -0.61 2.08
CA ILE A 57 -7.32 -1.08 2.55
C ILE A 57 -6.80 -0.17 3.67
N TRP A 58 -6.91 1.15 3.52
CA TRP A 58 -6.47 2.09 4.53
C TRP A 58 -7.26 2.00 5.84
N GLU A 59 -8.60 1.96 5.76
CA GLU A 59 -9.46 1.80 6.95
C GLU A 59 -9.11 0.53 7.73
N GLU A 60 -8.97 -0.60 7.03
CA GLU A 60 -8.58 -1.87 7.66
C GLU A 60 -7.18 -1.83 8.28
N ILE A 61 -6.23 -1.12 7.67
CA ILE A 61 -4.87 -0.97 8.22
C ILE A 61 -4.93 -0.13 9.50
N LEU A 62 -5.63 1.00 9.47
CA LEU A 62 -5.74 1.90 10.61
C LEU A 62 -6.46 1.22 11.78
N GLU A 63 -7.55 0.50 11.51
CA GLU A 63 -8.29 -0.24 12.55
C GLU A 63 -7.43 -1.34 13.19
N ARG A 64 -6.69 -2.12 12.39
CA ARG A 64 -5.79 -3.15 12.92
C ARG A 64 -4.60 -2.56 13.66
N PHE A 65 -3.99 -1.49 13.15
CA PHE A 65 -2.83 -0.88 13.79
C PHE A 65 -3.21 -0.23 15.12
N ASN A 66 -4.43 0.30 15.23
CA ASN A 66 -4.94 0.85 16.49
C ASN A 66 -5.18 -0.23 17.57
N GLN A 67 -5.23 -1.51 17.21
CA GLN A 67 -5.34 -2.63 18.16
C GLN A 67 -3.98 -3.10 18.70
N GLU A 68 -2.88 -2.66 18.08
CA GLU A 68 -1.52 -3.10 18.42
C GLU A 68 -0.78 -1.98 19.18
N GLU A 69 -0.42 -2.21 20.44
CA GLU A 69 0.24 -1.20 21.29
C GLU A 69 1.66 -0.86 20.83
N ASP A 70 2.34 -1.81 20.16
CA ASP A 70 3.73 -1.68 19.71
C ASP A 70 3.87 -0.97 18.35
N ILE A 71 2.76 -0.66 17.68
CA ILE A 71 2.76 -0.05 16.36
C ILE A 71 2.31 1.41 16.45
N SER A 72 3.19 2.32 16.06
CA SER A 72 2.91 3.75 16.00
C SER A 72 3.10 4.31 14.60
N LEU A 73 2.29 5.29 14.23
CA LEU A 73 2.48 6.05 12.99
C LEU A 73 3.73 6.93 13.12
N ALA A 74 4.60 6.85 12.13
CA ALA A 74 5.83 7.63 12.09
C ALA A 74 5.55 9.10 11.76
N TYR A 75 6.03 10.01 12.61
CA TYR A 75 6.00 11.46 12.39
C TYR A 75 7.42 12.03 12.35
N PRO A 76 7.67 13.12 11.59
CA PRO A 76 8.94 13.83 11.64
C PRO A 76 9.35 14.14 13.07
N THR A 77 10.47 13.56 13.50
CA THR A 77 10.97 13.70 14.87
C THR A 77 12.11 14.70 14.87
N GLN A 78 12.02 15.72 15.72
CA GLN A 78 13.08 16.69 15.92
C GLN A 78 13.73 16.43 17.27
N ARG A 79 15.07 16.35 17.29
CA ARG A 79 15.85 16.24 18.53
C ARG A 79 16.43 17.60 18.87
N ILE A 80 15.95 18.18 19.96
CA ILE A 80 16.43 19.47 20.46
C ILE A 80 17.49 19.21 21.52
N TYR A 81 18.65 19.86 21.38
CA TYR A 81 19.71 19.85 22.39
C TYR A 81 19.71 21.21 23.08
N PHE A 82 19.51 21.22 24.39
CA PHE A 82 19.67 22.41 25.21
C PHE A 82 21.12 22.46 25.70
N ASP A 83 21.89 23.42 25.20
CA ASP A 83 23.21 23.74 25.75
C ASP A 83 22.99 24.60 27.00
N GLY A 84 23.08 23.97 28.17
CA GLY A 84 22.87 24.62 29.45
C GLY A 84 24.06 25.52 29.79
N LYS A 85 23.90 26.82 29.54
CA LYS A 85 24.63 27.86 30.26
C LYS A 85 23.80 28.39 31.42
#